data_AF-A0A3B9X0K9-F1
#
_entry.id   AF-A0A3B9X0K9-F1
#
_cell.length_a   1.000
_cell.length_b   1.000
_cell.length_c   1.000
_cell.angle_alpha   90.00
_cell.angle_beta   90.00
_cell.angle_gamma   90.00
#
_symmetry.space_group_name_H-M   'P 1'
#
loop_
_entity.id
_entity.type
_entity.pdbx_description
1 polymer ?
#
loop_
_entity_poly.entity_id
_entity_poly.type
_entity_poly.pdbx_seq_one_letter_code
_entity_poly.pdbx_strand_id
1 'polypeptide(L)'
;MSKPLIFGIVAGEKSGDILGASLILEMRKRHPDAQFVGIGGDAMIAAGCQSMFEMDRLSVMGFVEPLGRLPELFGIKRQLREYFVANP
;
A
#
# COMPACT_ATOMS: atom_id res chain seq x y z
N MET A 1 -19.90 1.29 -19.46
CA MET A 1 -19.37 1.66 -18.13
C MET A 1 -17.88 1.94 -18.28
N SER A 2 -17.38 3.07 -17.78
CA SER A 2 -15.95 3.38 -17.81
C SER A 2 -15.18 2.44 -16.88
N LYS A 3 -13.98 2.01 -17.26
CA LYS A 3 -13.08 1.24 -16.39
C LYS A 3 -12.82 2.07 -15.11
N PRO A 4 -12.96 1.49 -13.91
CA PRO A 4 -12.68 2.20 -12.66
C PRO A 4 -11.20 2.62 -12.59
N LEU A 5 -10.93 3.78 -11.98
CA LEU A 5 -9.56 4.24 -11.74
C LEU A 5 -8.91 3.36 -10.67
N ILE A 6 -7.70 2.87 -10.94
CA ILE A 6 -6.94 2.05 -10.00
C ILE A 6 -5.74 2.86 -9.53
N PHE A 7 -5.61 3.04 -8.22
CA PHE A 7 -4.52 3.77 -7.58
C PHE A 7 -3.59 2.81 -6.85
N GLY A 8 -2.31 2.81 -7.22
CA GLY A 8 -1.24 2.18 -6.46
C GLY A 8 -0.85 3.05 -5.26
N ILE A 9 -0.88 2.52 -4.03
CA ILE A 9 -0.51 3.25 -2.81
C ILE A 9 0.31 2.39 -1.85
N VAL A 10 1.36 2.96 -1.25
CA VAL A 10 2.28 2.24 -0.36
C VAL A 10 2.58 3.09 0.87
N ALA A 11 2.29 2.57 2.07
CA ALA A 11 2.71 3.09 3.36
C ALA A 11 3.73 2.14 4.01
N GLY A 12 4.82 2.69 4.54
CA GLY A 12 5.87 1.93 5.23
C GLY A 12 5.85 2.07 6.76
N GLU A 13 4.99 2.94 7.29
CA GLU A 13 4.92 3.28 8.72
C GLU A 13 3.51 3.72 9.12
N LYS A 14 3.22 3.72 10.43
CA LYS A 14 1.89 4.05 10.96
C LYS A 14 1.43 5.48 10.63
N SER A 15 2.35 6.44 10.54
CA SER A 15 2.01 7.81 10.14
C SER A 15 1.50 7.85 8.69
N GLY A 16 2.16 7.11 7.79
CA GLY A 16 1.76 6.94 6.40
C GLY A 16 0.42 6.22 6.24
N ASP A 17 0.12 5.23 7.08
CA ASP A 17 -1.17 4.54 7.12
C ASP A 17 -2.34 5.50 7.37
N ILE A 18 -2.19 6.39 8.36
CA ILE A 18 -3.23 7.38 8.71
C ILE A 18 -3.44 8.41 7.59
N LEU A 19 -2.35 8.91 7.01
CA LEU A 19 -2.40 9.85 5.89
C LEU A 19 -2.99 9.20 4.63
N GLY A 20 -2.58 7.98 4.32
CA GLY A 20 -3.08 7.19 3.20
C GLY A 20 -4.58 6.91 3.32
N ALA A 21 -5.06 6.55 4.51
CA ALA A 21 -6.48 6.35 4.78
C ALA A 21 -7.30 7.62 4.48
N SER A 22 -6.81 8.78 4.93
CA SER A 22 -7.47 10.07 4.70
C SER A 22 -7.51 10.42 3.21
N LEU A 23 -6.43 10.15 2.48
CA LEU A 23 -6.37 10.33 1.02
C LEU A 23 -7.40 9.44 0.30
N ILE A 24 -7.50 8.15 0.66
CA ILE A 24 -8.45 7.20 0.07
C ILE A 24 -9.89 7.70 0.25
N LEU A 25 -10.24 8.11 1.48
CA LEU A 25 -11.58 8.61 1.80
C LEU A 25 -11.94 9.84 0.98
N GLU A 26 -11.04 10.83 0.87
CA GLU A 26 -11.29 12.04 0.08
C GLU A 26 -11.34 11.77 -1.43
N MET A 27 -10.50 10.86 -1.94
CA MET A 27 -10.53 10.47 -3.35
C MET A 27 -11.84 9.78 -3.72
N ARG A 28 -12.37 8.92 -2.84
CA ARG A 28 -13.66 8.23 -3.06
C ARG A 28 -14.85 9.18 -3.15
N LYS A 29 -14.81 10.34 -2.49
CA LYS A 29 -15.85 11.37 -2.65
C LYS A 29 -15.94 11.90 -4.08
N ARG A 30 -14.82 11.91 -4.81
CA ARG A 30 -14.74 12.37 -6.21
C ARG A 30 -14.85 11.22 -7.21
N HIS A 31 -14.35 10.04 -6.84
CA HIS A 31 -14.34 8.83 -7.65
C HIS A 31 -14.86 7.65 -6.82
N PRO A 32 -16.18 7.49 -6.68
CA PRO A 32 -16.78 6.45 -5.82
C PRO A 32 -16.35 5.02 -6.18
N ASP A 33 -16.08 4.79 -7.46
CA ASP A 33 -15.69 3.48 -7.99
C ASP A 33 -14.16 3.27 -8.04
N ALA A 34 -13.37 4.21 -7.50
CA ALA A 34 -11.92 4.10 -7.49
C ALA A 34 -11.46 2.93 -6.60
N GLN A 35 -10.49 2.18 -7.10
CA GLN A 35 -9.85 1.08 -6.40
C GLN A 35 -8.47 1.52 -5.90
N PHE A 36 -8.09 1.06 -4.71
CA PHE A 36 -6.80 1.36 -4.09
C PHE A 36 -6.12 0.04 -3.76
N VAL A 37 -4.89 -0.12 -4.21
CA VAL A 37 -4.12 -1.36 -4.07
C VAL A 37 -2.66 -1.06 -3.77
N GLY A 38 -2.04 -1.88 -2.92
CA GLY A 38 -0.61 -1.79 -2.64
C GLY A 38 -0.28 -2.24 -1.24
N ILE A 39 0.31 -1.39 -0.40
CA ILE A 39 0.63 -1.74 1.00
C ILE A 39 0.09 -0.67 1.94
N GLY A 40 -0.72 -1.08 2.91
CA GLY A 40 -1.27 -0.20 3.93
C GLY A 40 -1.48 -0.96 5.24
N GLY A 41 -1.57 -0.21 6.34
CA GLY A 41 -1.94 -0.75 7.65
C GLY A 41 -3.45 -0.77 7.83
N ASP A 42 -3.87 -0.96 9.09
CA ASP A 42 -5.29 -1.08 9.45
C ASP A 42 -6.14 0.11 8.99
N ALA A 43 -5.59 1.34 9.03
CA ALA A 43 -6.36 2.52 8.67
C ALA A 43 -6.65 2.57 7.17
N MET A 44 -5.64 2.29 6.33
CA MET A 44 -5.81 2.22 4.88
C MET A 44 -6.72 1.06 4.48
N ILE A 45 -6.58 -0.10 5.12
CA ILE A 45 -7.45 -1.27 4.88
C ILE A 45 -8.90 -0.91 5.23
N ALA A 46 -9.14 -0.29 6.39
CA ALA A 46 -10.47 0.17 6.80
C ALA A 46 -11.05 1.22 5.84
N ALA A 47 -10.21 2.06 5.23
CA ALA A 47 -10.63 3.02 4.19
C ALA A 47 -10.93 2.37 2.83
N GLY A 48 -10.64 1.07 2.67
CA GLY A 48 -10.92 0.29 1.47
C GLY A 48 -9.72 0.09 0.54
N CYS A 49 -8.49 0.17 1.06
CA CYS A 49 -7.28 -0.28 0.37
C CYS A 49 -7.17 -1.81 0.39
N GLN A 50 -6.94 -2.41 -0.77
CA GLN A 50 -6.54 -3.80 -0.88
C GLN A 50 -5.02 -3.90 -0.64
N SER A 51 -4.63 -4.22 0.59
CA SER A 51 -3.21 -4.44 0.91
C SER A 51 -2.76 -5.83 0.42
N MET A 52 -1.68 -5.87 -0.36
CA MET A 52 -1.07 -7.10 -0.88
C MET A 52 -0.13 -7.76 0.14
N PHE A 53 0.38 -6.98 1.08
CA PHE A 53 1.30 -7.41 2.14
C PHE A 53 0.92 -6.70 3.45
N GLU A 54 1.21 -7.34 4.58
CA GLU A 54 1.07 -6.68 5.88
C GLU A 54 2.13 -5.56 6.00
N MET A 55 1.70 -4.37 6.42
CA MET A 55 2.59 -3.22 6.60
C MET A 55 3.67 -3.48 7.66
N ASP A 56 3.41 -4.34 8.64
CA ASP A 56 4.38 -4.76 9.64
C ASP A 56 5.59 -5.47 9.03
N ARG A 57 5.46 -6.02 7.81
CA ARG A 57 6.61 -6.57 7.08
C ARG A 57 7.56 -5.49 6.58
N LEU A 58 7.13 -4.23 6.46
CA LEU A 58 7.98 -3.09 6.11
C LEU A 58 8.57 -2.40 7.35
N SER A 59 7.88 -2.50 8.49
CA SER A 59 8.31 -1.88 9.74
C SER A 59 9.45 -2.68 10.36
N VAL A 60 10.66 -2.13 10.35
CA VAL A 60 11.81 -2.71 11.06
C VAL A 60 12.16 -1.81 12.24
N MET A 61 12.00 -2.30 13.46
CA MET A 61 12.56 -1.65 14.65
C MET A 61 13.98 -2.16 14.90
N GLY A 62 14.91 -1.24 15.20
CA GLY A 62 16.30 -1.57 15.56
C GLY A 62 17.33 -1.38 14.44
N PHE A 63 18.59 -1.19 14.83
CA PHE A 63 19.69 -0.80 13.93
C PHE A 63 20.42 -2.01 13.29
N VAL A 64 20.19 -3.25 13.77
CA VAL A 64 21.00 -4.44 13.42
C VAL A 64 20.20 -5.55 12.72
N GLU A 65 18.89 -5.67 12.98
CA GLU A 65 17.98 -6.59 12.27
C GLU A 65 17.60 -6.21 10.81
N PRO A 66 17.62 -4.93 10.36
CA PRO A 66 17.14 -4.58 9.01
C PRO A 66 17.93 -5.19 7.87
N LEU A 67 19.24 -5.40 8.04
CA LEU A 67 20.09 -5.95 6.98
C LEU A 67 19.67 -7.38 6.59
N GLY A 68 19.20 -8.18 7.55
CA GLY A 68 18.70 -9.53 7.30
C GLY A 68 17.38 -9.56 6.51
N ARG A 69 16.59 -8.49 6.58
CA ARG A 69 15.29 -8.38 5.90
C ARG A 69 15.37 -7.64 4.56
N LEU A 70 16.51 -7.07 4.20
CA LEU A 70 16.72 -6.44 2.89
C LEU A 70 16.32 -7.35 1.71
N PRO A 71 16.69 -8.65 1.66
CA PRO A 71 16.27 -9.53 0.57
C PRO A 71 14.74 -9.66 0.46
N GLU A 72 14.04 -9.71 1.61
CA GLU A 72 12.58 -9.77 1.68
C GLU A 72 11.96 -8.46 1.13
N LEU A 73 12.47 -7.30 1.57
CA LEU A 73 12.02 -5.98 1.11
C LEU A 73 12.21 -5.80 -0.40
N PHE A 74 13.33 -6.26 -0.96
CA PHE A 74 13.53 -6.28 -2.41
C PHE A 74 12.54 -7.22 -3.12
N GLY A 75 12.20 -8.35 -2.50
CA GLY A 75 11.16 -9.26 -2.98
C GLY A 75 9.78 -8.59 -3.04
N ILE A 76 9.37 -7.93 -1.97
CA ILE A 76 8.11 -7.17 -1.89
C ILE A 76 8.07 -6.07 -2.96
N LYS A 77 9.16 -5.29 -3.08
CA LYS A 77 9.29 -4.25 -4.11
C LYS A 77 9.13 -4.80 -5.52
N ARG A 78 9.76 -5.95 -5.81
CA ARG A 78 9.64 -6.61 -7.12
C ARG A 78 8.19 -7.02 -7.40
N GLN A 79 7.54 -7.68 -6.45
CA GLN A 79 6.16 -8.15 -6.60
C GLN A 79 5.16 -6.99 -6.79
N LEU A 80 5.32 -5.91 -6.01
CA LEU A 80 4.54 -4.68 -6.21
C LEU A 80 4.73 -4.10 -7.62
N ARG A 81 5.97 -4.01 -8.08
CA ARG A 81 6.28 -3.49 -9.42
C ARG A 81 5.66 -4.37 -10.50
N GLU A 82 5.80 -5.68 -10.41
CA GLU A 82 5.21 -6.63 -11.36
C GLU A 82 3.69 -6.47 -11.41
N TYR A 83 3.04 -6.35 -10.25
CA TYR A 83 1.60 -6.14 -10.16
C TYR A 83 1.16 -4.83 -10.80
N PHE A 84 1.79 -3.70 -10.49
CA PHE A 84 1.43 -2.40 -11.07
C PHE A 84 1.68 -2.35 -12.58
N VAL A 85 2.77 -2.94 -13.07
CA VAL A 85 3.05 -3.00 -14.51
C VAL A 85 2.03 -3.87 -15.25
N ALA A 86 1.57 -4.97 -14.64
CA ALA A 86 0.54 -5.83 -15.20
C ALA A 86 -0.87 -5.20 -15.16
N ASN A 87 -1.08 -4.19 -14.29
CA ASN A 87 -2.39 -3.57 -14.07
C ASN A 87 -2.31 -2.02 -14.19
N PRO A 88 -2.14 -1.48 -15.42
CA PRO A 88 -2.12 -0.03 -15.66
C PRO A 88 -3.50 0.63 -15.63
#